data_AF-A0A520GV87-F1
#
_entry.id   AF-A0A520GV87-F1
#
_cell.length_a   1.000
_cell.length_b   1.000
_cell.length_c   1.000
_cell.angle_alpha   90.00
_cell.angle_beta   90.00
_cell.angle_gamma   90.00
#
_symmetry.space_group_name_H-M   'P 1'
#
loop_
_entity.id
_entity.type
_entity.pdbx_description
1 polymer ?
#
loop_
_entity_poly.entity_id
_entity_poly.type
_entity_poly.pdbx_seq_one_letter_code
_entity_poly.pdbx_strand_id
1 'polypeptide(L)' 'MSIAKLISLPKIVDPRGNLSFFEHPSQLPFEIARTYWIYDVPGGDVRGSHAFKEQQEFIIALSGSFDIVLNDG' A
#
# COMPACT_ATOMS: atom_id res chain seq x y z
N MET A 1 -8.46 18.16 4.03
CA MET A 1 -8.48 16.72 4.37
C MET A 1 -7.13 16.14 3.97
N SER A 2 -6.60 15.14 4.68
CA SER A 2 -5.37 14.49 4.26
C SER A 2 -5.63 13.62 3.03
N ILE A 3 -4.86 13.80 1.97
CA ILE A 3 -4.96 13.05 0.69
C ILE A 3 -4.64 11.55 0.84
N ALA A 4 -3.93 11.19 1.92
CA ALA A 4 -3.63 9.80 2.27
C ALA A 4 -3.55 9.63 3.79
N LYS A 5 -3.60 8.37 4.24
CA LYS A 5 -3.41 8.00 5.64
C LYS A 5 -2.34 6.92 5.74
N LEU A 6 -1.35 7.13 6.60
CA LEU A 6 -0.43 6.07 6.99
C LEU A 6 -1.15 5.09 7.93
N ILE A 7 -1.05 3.80 7.60
CA ILE A 7 -1.66 2.71 8.37
C ILE A 7 -0.53 1.87 8.94
N SER A 8 -0.44 1.80 10.27
CA SER A 8 0.47 0.88 10.96
C SER A 8 -0.17 -0.51 11.03
N LEU A 9 0.44 -1.49 10.39
CA LEU A 9 -0.03 -2.87 10.46
C LEU A 9 0.45 -3.57 11.75
N PRO A 10 -0.34 -4.51 12.29
CA PRO A 10 0.11 -5.35 13.39
C PRO A 10 1.37 -6.11 12.96
N LYS A 11 2.33 -6.25 13.87
CA LYS A 11 3.57 -7.00 13.67
C LYS A 11 3.67 -8.08 14.73
N ILE A 12 3.45 -9.32 14.31
CA ILE A 12 3.63 -10.51 15.12
C ILE A 12 5.06 -10.99 14.91
N VAL A 13 5.82 -11.08 15.99
CA VAL A 13 7.24 -11.46 15.96
C VAL A 13 7.41 -12.77 16.70
N ASP A 14 8.05 -13.74 16.05
CA ASP A 14 8.44 -15.01 16.65
C ASP A 14 9.77 -15.51 16.05
N PRO A 15 10.37 -16.61 16.55
CA PRO A 15 11.66 -17.11 16.05
C PRO A 15 11.71 -17.45 14.55
N ARG A 16 10.57 -17.59 13.87
CA ARG A 16 10.46 -17.85 12.42
C ARG A 16 10.51 -16.56 11.60
N GLY A 17 10.33 -15.40 12.23
CA GLY A 17 10.39 -14.10 11.58
C GLY A 17 9.27 -13.14 12.00
N ASN A 18 8.88 -12.27 11.08
CA ASN A 18 7.84 -11.26 11.29
C ASN A 18 6.64 -11.55 10.39
N LEU A 19 5.45 -11.46 10.96
CA LEU A 19 4.19 -11.54 10.23
C LEU A 19 3.39 -10.26 10.44
N SER A 20 2.90 -9.69 9.35
CA SER A 20 1.91 -8.61 9.36
C SER A 20 0.76 -9.00 8.44
N PHE A 21 -0.44 -8.59 8.82
CA PHE A 21 -1.67 -8.87 8.08
C PHE A 21 -2.56 -7.64 8.07
N PHE A 22 -3.53 -7.63 7.17
CA PHE A 22 -4.58 -6.63 7.10
C PHE A 22 -5.87 -7.31 6.67
N GLU A 23 -6.98 -6.85 7.23
CA GLU A 23 -8.31 -7.34 6.91
C GLU A 23 -9.32 -6.19 6.97
N HIS A 24 -10.36 -6.30 6.15
CA HIS A 24 -11.54 -5.49 6.31
C HIS A 24 -12.47 -6.13 7.35
N PRO A 25 -13.10 -5.38 8.26
CA PRO A 25 -13.05 -3.91 8.41
C PRO A 25 -12.01 -3.39 9.41
N SER A 26 -11.08 -4.25 9.87
CA SER A 26 -10.19 -3.92 10.98
C SER A 26 -9.20 -2.80 10.65
N GLN A 27 -8.33 -2.98 9.66
CA GLN A 27 -7.32 -1.98 9.29
C GLN A 27 -7.71 -1.17 8.05
N LEU A 28 -8.55 -1.73 7.17
CA LEU A 28 -8.89 -1.11 5.88
C LEU A 28 -10.34 -0.60 5.84
N PRO A 29 -10.57 0.66 5.39
CA PRO A 29 -11.90 1.26 5.34
C PRO A 29 -12.74 0.81 4.13
N PHE A 30 -12.29 -0.19 3.37
CA PHE A 30 -12.96 -0.72 2.19
C PHE A 30 -12.74 -2.24 2.07
N GLU A 31 -13.64 -2.93 1.37
CA GLU A 31 -13.50 -4.35 1.06
C GLU A 31 -12.40 -4.59 0.01
N ILE A 32 -11.64 -5.67 0.19
CA ILE A 32 -10.54 -6.03 -0.73
C ILE A 32 -11.14 -6.79 -1.92
N ALA A 33 -11.42 -6.08 -3.01
CA ALA A 33 -11.92 -6.70 -4.25
C ALA A 33 -10.81 -7.26 -5.15
N ARG A 34 -9.58 -6.74 -5.05
CA ARG A 34 -8.43 -7.13 -5.88
C ARG A 34 -7.11 -6.85 -5.18
N THR A 35 -6.14 -7.75 -5.37
CA THR A 35 -4.73 -7.54 -5.00
C THR A 35 -3.83 -7.69 -6.23
N TYR A 36 -2.77 -6.89 -6.29
CA TYR A 36 -1.76 -6.95 -7.35
C TYR A 36 -0.42 -6.45 -6.83
N TRP A 37 0.66 -6.79 -7.54
CA TRP A 37 2.02 -6.46 -7.15
C TRP A 37 2.77 -5.89 -8.35
N ILE A 38 3.64 -4.94 -8.08
CA ILE A 38 4.62 -4.44 -9.05
C ILE A 38 5.98 -4.89 -8.53
N TYR A 39 6.74 -5.60 -9.37
CA TYR A 39 8.03 -6.17 -9.03
C TYR A 39 9.00 -5.99 -10.21
N ASP A 40 10.30 -6.16 -9.95
CA ASP A 40 11.40 -5.99 -10.90
C ASP A 40 11.37 -4.64 -11.65
N VAL A 41 11.02 -3.56 -10.94
CA VAL A 41 11.09 -2.19 -11.47
C VAL A 41 12.55 -1.72 -11.46
N PRO A 42 13.12 -1.33 -12.62
CA PRO A 42 14.46 -0.76 -12.66
C PRO A 42 14.60 0.47 -11.77
N GLY A 43 15.78 0.61 -11.14
CA GLY A 43 16.07 1.78 -10.31
C GLY A 43 16.04 3.07 -11.13
N GLY A 44 15.34 4.09 -10.64
CA GLY A 44 15.19 5.38 -11.31
C GLY A 44 13.95 5.49 -12.21
N ASP A 45 13.22 4.40 -12.45
CA ASP A 45 11.98 4.45 -13.20
C ASP A 45 10.84 5.05 -12.37
N VAL A 46 10.01 5.85 -13.03
CA VAL A 46 8.79 6.44 -12.48
C VAL A 46 7.59 5.73 -13.11
N ARG A 47 6.61 5.36 -12.28
CA ARG A 47 5.35 4.74 -12.72
C ARG A 47 4.15 5.49 -12.13
N GLY A 48 3.01 5.43 -12.82
CA GLY A 48 1.76 6.04 -12.37
C GLY A 48 1.25 7.15 -13.30
N SER A 49 1.03 8.35 -12.75
CA SER A 49 0.49 9.55 -13.44
C SER A 49 -0.97 9.47 -13.90
N HIS A 50 -1.82 8.81 -13.10
CA HIS A 50 -3.27 8.81 -13.27
C HIS A 50 -3.97 8.93 -11.93
N ALA A 51 -5.24 9.33 -11.96
CA ALA A 51 -6.12 9.37 -10.81
C ALA A 51 -7.35 8.49 -11.09
N PHE A 52 -7.92 7.92 -10.04
CA PHE A 52 -9.15 7.16 -10.11
C PHE A 52 -10.34 7.98 -9.62
N LYS A 53 -11.52 7.75 -10.21
CA LYS A 53 -12.76 8.40 -9.78
C LYS A 53 -13.38 7.75 -8.54
N GLU A 54 -13.32 6.42 -8.46
CA GLU A 54 -14.03 5.61 -7.44
C GLU A 54 -13.12 4.64 -6.70
N GLN A 55 -11.93 4.32 -7.23
CA GLN A 55 -11.05 3.32 -6.65
C GLN A 55 -10.36 3.85 -5.39
N GLN A 56 -10.36 3.03 -4.34
CA GLN A 56 -9.55 3.24 -3.15
C GLN A 56 -8.40 2.23 -3.15
N GLU A 57 -7.21 2.68 -2.77
CA GLU A 57 -6.00 1.83 -2.78
C GLU A 57 -5.32 1.82 -1.42
N PHE A 58 -4.77 0.65 -1.06
CA PHE A 58 -3.85 0.47 0.05
C PHE A 58 -2.51 0.01 -0.53
N ILE A 59 -1.48 0.83 -0.36
CA ILE A 59 -0.15 0.62 -0.94
C ILE A 59 0.82 0.22 0.17
N ILE A 60 1.58 -0.85 -0.04
CA ILE A 60 2.59 -1.36 0.89
C ILE A 60 3.89 -1.69 0.15
N ALA A 61 5.02 -1.22 0.68
CA ALA A 61 6.34 -1.68 0.28
C ALA A 61 6.63 -3.01 0.97
N LEU A 62 6.39 -4.14 0.27
CA LEU A 62 6.67 -5.47 0.81
C LEU A 62 8.17 -5.74 1.02
N SER A 63 9.00 -5.17 0.16
CA SER A 63 10.46 -5.24 0.23
C SER A 63 11.06 -3.98 -0.36
N GLY A 64 12.17 -3.51 0.21
CA GLY A 64 12.78 -2.24 -0.16
C GLY A 64 11.92 -1.03 0.20
N SER A 65 12.01 0.01 -0.62
CA SER A 65 11.31 1.29 -0.41
C SER A 65 11.09 1.99 -1.74
N PHE A 66 10.10 2.88 -1.78
CA PHE A 66 9.83 3.77 -2.90
C PHE A 66 9.13 5.03 -2.39
N ASP A 67 9.18 6.08 -3.20
CA ASP A 67 8.47 7.32 -2.93
C ASP A 67 7.08 7.32 -3.59
N ILE A 68 6.09 7.83 -2.88
CA ILE A 68 4.76 8.12 -3.42
C ILE A 68 4.56 9.63 -3.41
N VAL A 69 4.41 10.21 -4.59
CA VAL A 69 4.05 11.61 -4.77
C VAL A 69 2.57 11.68 -5.13
N LEU A 70 1.77 12.38 -4.34
CA LEU A 70 0.32 12.50 -4.48
C LEU A 70 -0.08 13.92 -4.89
N ASN A 71 -1.13 14.02 -5.69
CA ASN A 71 -1.77 15.27 -6.12
C ASN A 71 -3.28 15.06 -6.06
N ASP A 72 -4.03 16.01 -5.47
CA ASP A 72 -5.47 15.97 -5.28
C ASP A 72 -6.29 16.49 -6.47
N GLY A 73 -5.64 16.89 -7.57
CA GLY A 73 -6.27 17.33 -8.81
C GLY A 73 -6.28 18.83 -8.98
#